data_AF-A0A2D8Y4E1-F1
#
_entry.id   AF-A0A2D8Y4E1-F1
#
_cell.length_a   1.000
_cell.length_b   1.000
_cell.length_c   1.000
_cell.angle_alpha   90.00
_cell.angle_beta   90.00
_cell.angle_gamma   90.00
#
_symmetry.space_group_name_H-M   'P 1'
#
loop_
_entity.id
_entity.type
_entity.pdbx_description
1 polymer ?
#
loop_
_entity_poly.entity_id
_entity_poly.type
_entity_poly.pdbx_seq_one_letter_code
_entity_poly.pdbx_strand_id
1 'polypeptide(L)' 'MKKIPVSNLTKIQESTVVLIGPEGDFNKDEVDYAVKNDFEPLSLGNNRLRSETAAIVVSSAFSTFK' A
#
# COMPACT_ATOMS: atom_id res chain seq x y z
N MET A 1 -6.98 -6.47 -10.76
CA MET A 1 -5.56 -6.08 -10.58
C MET A 1 -4.98 -6.94 -9.46
N LYS A 2 -3.85 -7.61 -9.68
CA LYS A 2 -3.25 -8.48 -8.67
C LYS A 2 -2.50 -7.60 -7.67
N LYS A 3 -2.93 -7.62 -6.40
CA LYS A 3 -2.24 -6.90 -5.32
C LYS A 3 -1.13 -7.77 -4.75
N ILE A 4 0.01 -7.19 -4.46
CA ILE A 4 1.13 -7.88 -3.83
C ILE A 4 0.84 -7.93 -2.31
N PRO A 5 0.82 -9.11 -1.68
CA PRO A 5 0.72 -9.18 -0.22
C PRO A 5 1.94 -8.54 0.44
N VAL A 6 1.72 -7.74 1.49
CA VAL A 6 2.82 -7.12 2.26
C VAL A 6 3.83 -8.14 2.80
N SER A 7 3.38 -9.37 3.09
CA SER A 7 4.22 -10.49 3.52
C SER A 7 5.24 -10.95 2.47
N ASN A 8 5.03 -10.63 1.21
CA ASN A 8 5.90 -11.04 0.10
C ASN A 8 6.94 -9.95 -0.24
N LEU A 9 6.94 -8.82 0.46
CA LEU A 9 7.95 -7.79 0.31
C LEU A 9 9.25 -8.27 0.97
N THR A 10 10.25 -8.62 0.15
CA THR A 10 11.54 -9.15 0.63
C THR A 10 12.63 -8.09 0.75
N LYS A 11 12.46 -6.93 0.11
CA LYS A 11 13.40 -5.82 0.17
C LYS A 11 12.69 -4.52 -0.12
N ILE A 12 12.71 -3.61 0.84
CA ILE A 12 12.11 -2.28 0.71
C ILE A 12 13.25 -1.29 0.53
N GLN A 13 13.15 -0.43 -0.49
CA GLN A 13 14.17 0.59 -0.75
C GLN A 13 14.22 1.60 0.40
N GLU A 14 15.37 2.25 0.60
CA GLU A 14 15.58 3.17 1.73
C GLU A 14 14.58 4.33 1.77
N SER A 15 14.05 4.74 0.62
CA SER A 15 12.98 5.72 0.50
C SER A 15 11.83 5.15 -0.32
N THR A 16 10.67 4.99 0.31
CA THR A 16 9.46 4.48 -0.35
C THR A 16 8.28 5.39 -0.05
N VAL A 17 7.50 5.71 -1.08
CA VAL A 17 6.25 6.47 -0.96
C VAL A 17 5.07 5.50 -1.01
N VAL A 18 4.16 5.61 -0.04
CA VAL A 18 2.94 4.79 -0.01
C VAL A 18 1.73 5.70 -0.03
N LEU A 19 0.81 5.44 -0.96
CA LEU A 19 -0.46 6.14 -1.07
C LEU A 19 -1.51 5.40 -0.24
N ILE A 20 -2.11 6.08 0.73
CA ILE A 20 -3.22 5.57 1.54
C ILE A 20 -4.47 6.34 1.15
N GLY A 21 -5.51 5.62 0.72
CA GLY A 21 -6.77 6.22 0.31
C GLY A 21 -7.50 6.88 1.49
N PRO A 22 -8.37 7.88 1.22
CA PRO A 22 -9.27 8.43 2.21
C PRO A 22 -10.35 7.40 2.61
N GLU A 23 -11.26 7.76 3.52
CA GLU A 23 -12.35 6.89 3.98
C GLU A 23 -13.18 6.26 2.83
N GLY A 24 -13.31 7.00 1.72
CA GLY A 24 -14.02 6.63 0.50
C GLY A 24 -13.23 5.77 -0.50
N ASP A 25 -11.99 5.40 -0.17
CA ASP A 25 -11.02 4.76 -1.06
C ASP A 25 -10.64 5.62 -2.28
N PHE A 26 -9.64 5.16 -3.05
CA PHE A 26 -9.35 5.72 -4.37
C PHE A 26 -10.41 5.27 -5.37
N ASN A 27 -10.81 6.17 -6.26
CA ASN A 27 -11.62 5.79 -7.40
C ASN A 27 -10.75 5.06 -8.45
N LYS A 28 -11.40 4.45 -9.45
CA LYS A 28 -10.70 3.67 -10.47
C LYS A 28 -9.70 4.51 -11.27
N ASP A 29 -10.05 5.74 -11.62
CA ASP A 29 -9.18 6.62 -12.43
C ASP A 29 -7.93 7.03 -11.65
N GLU A 30 -8.05 7.27 -10.34
CA GLU A 30 -6.92 7.56 -9.43
C GLU A 30 -5.98 6.35 -9.30
N VAL A 31 -6.54 5.14 -9.15
CA VAL A 31 -5.74 3.90 -9.10
C VAL A 31 -5.02 3.68 -10.43
N ASP A 32 -5.72 3.83 -11.55
CA ASP A 32 -5.13 3.66 -12.88
C ASP A 32 -4.07 4.73 -13.16
N TYR A 33 -4.24 5.95 -12.67
CA TYR A 33 -3.24 7.02 -12.72
C TYR A 33 -2.00 6.67 -11.87
N ALA A 34 -2.18 6.19 -10.64
CA ALA A 34 -1.06 5.80 -9.78
C ALA A 34 -0.25 4.66 -10.42
N VAL A 35 -0.90 3.62 -10.94
CA VAL A 35 -0.23 2.49 -11.59
C VAL A 35 0.51 2.92 -12.86
N LYS A 36 0.00 3.90 -13.61
CA LYS A 36 0.72 4.50 -14.74
C LYS A 36 1.97 5.29 -14.33
N ASN A 37 2.05 5.73 -13.08
CA ASN A 37 3.20 6.42 -12.50
C ASN A 37 4.02 5.50 -11.58
N ASP A 38 4.12 4.22 -11.96
CA ASP A 38 4.98 3.22 -11.30
C ASP A 38 4.63 2.88 -9.84
N PHE A 39 3.40 3.17 -9.40
CA PHE A 39 2.91 2.67 -8.11
C PHE A 39 2.42 1.22 -8.22
N GLU A 40 2.85 0.38 -7.29
CA GLU A 40 2.41 -1.02 -7.21
C GLU A 40 1.27 -1.21 -6.19
N PRO A 41 0.17 -1.88 -6.57
CA PRO A 41 -0.93 -2.16 -5.65
C PRO A 41 -0.52 -3.15 -4.55
N LEU A 42 -0.63 -2.72 -3.30
CA LEU A 42 -0.29 -3.51 -2.12
C LEU A 42 -1.56 -4.03 -1.40
N SER A 43 -1.49 -5.22 -0.82
CA SER A 43 -2.50 -5.79 0.07
C SER A 43 -1.97 -5.94 1.49
N LEU A 44 -2.74 -5.47 2.47
CA LEU A 44 -2.44 -5.57 3.91
C LEU A 44 -3.18 -6.74 4.58
N GLY A 45 -3.69 -7.68 3.78
CA GLY A 45 -4.45 -8.85 4.23
C GLY A 45 -5.92 -8.81 3.79
N ASN A 46 -6.74 -9.67 4.39
CA ASN A 46 -8.14 -9.85 4.00
C ASN A 46 -9.10 -8.87 4.68
N ASN A 47 -8.66 -8.21 5.75
CA ASN A 47 -9.48 -7.27 6.52
C ASN A 47 -9.44 -5.89 5.89
N ARG A 48 -10.58 -5.20 5.86
CA ARG A 48 -10.62 -3.77 5.53
C ARG A 48 -10.11 -2.97 6.73
N LEU A 49 -9.04 -2.23 6.52
CA LEU A 49 -8.46 -1.32 7.51
C LEU A 49 -9.01 0.09 7.29
N ARG A 50 -9.17 0.86 8.37
CA ARG A 50 -9.39 2.32 8.30
C ARG A 50 -8.09 3.01 7.87
N SER A 51 -8.18 4.21 7.31
CA SER A 51 -7.03 4.92 6.70
C SER A 51 -5.85 5.07 7.67
N GLU A 52 -6.08 5.46 8.92
CA GLU A 52 -5.02 5.64 9.93
C GLU A 52 -4.41 4.30 10.35
N THR A 53 -5.24 3.26 10.50
CA THR A 53 -4.76 1.91 10.83
C THR A 53 -3.90 1.35 9.70
N ALA A 54 -4.31 1.55 8.44
CA ALA A 54 -3.53 1.14 7.28
C ALA A 54 -2.15 1.82 7.25
N ALA A 55 -2.09 3.12 7.55
CA ALA A 55 -0.83 3.86 7.61
C ALA A 55 0.14 3.32 8.68
N ILE A 56 -0.36 3.04 9.89
CA ILE A 56 0.44 2.45 10.98
C ILE A 56 0.94 1.04 10.60
N VAL A 57 0.06 0.20 10.06
CA VAL A 57 0.39 -1.18 9.68
C VAL A 57 1.46 -1.20 8.59
N VAL A 58 1.33 -0.35 7.55
CA VAL A 58 2.35 -0.22 6.50
C VAL A 58 3.68 0.26 7.08
N SER A 59 3.67 1.30 7.91
CA SER A 59 4.90 1.87 8.48
C SER A 59 5.63 0.84 9.35
N SER A 60 4.89 0.10 10.17
CA SER A 60 5.42 -0.97 11.03
C SER A 60 5.99 -2.12 10.19
N ALA A 61 5.25 -2.59 9.18
CA ALA A 61 5.72 -3.62 8.26
C ALA A 61 7.01 -3.18 7.56
N PHE A 62 7.02 -1.98 6.99
CA PHE A 62 8.16 -1.47 6.22
C PHE A 62 9.41 -1.26 7.08
N SER A 63 9.23 -0.85 8.34
CA SER A 63 10.34 -0.75 9.30
C SER A 63 10.88 -2.12 9.73
N THR A 64 10.04 -3.16 9.77
CA THR A 64 10.44 -4.51 10.20
C THR A 64 11.17 -5.27 9.10
N PHE A 65 10.78 -5.06 7.83
CA PHE A 65 11.37 -5.72 6.66
C PHE A 65 12.57 -4.95 6.05
N LYS A 66 13.11 -3.98 6.79
CA LYS A 66 14.32 -3.25 6.42
C LYS A 66 15.58 -4.10 6.61
#